data_AF-A0A4D4JMY8-F1
#
_entry.id   AF-A0A4D4JMY8-F1
#
_cell.length_a   1.000
_cell.length_b   1.000
_cell.length_c   1.000
_cell.angle_alpha   90.00
_cell.angle_beta   90.00
_cell.angle_gamma   90.00
#
_symmetry.space_group_name_H-M   'P 1'
#
loop_
_entity.id
_entity.type
_entity.pdbx_description
1 polymer ?
#
loop_
_entity_poly.entity_id
_entity_poly.type
_entity_poly.pdbx_seq_one_letter_code
_entity_poly.pdbx_strand_id
1 'polypeptide(L)' 'MPINAPWSYPTLMCTPPGRAGGAFPTETVLPLEAEAYAVTQEGEIWRVMVKHSGEVLYSGQGPVDLVESPAPF' A
#
# COMPACT_ATOMS: atom_id res chain seq x y z
N MET A 1 25.02 7.15 19.62
CA MET A 1 24.45 8.00 18.55
C MET A 1 23.01 7.54 18.38
N PRO A 2 21.99 8.34 18.72
CA PRO A 2 20.61 7.86 18.58
C PRO A 2 20.25 7.93 17.09
N ILE A 3 19.75 6.82 16.55
CA ILE A 3 19.12 6.78 15.23
C ILE A 3 17.78 7.50 15.41
N ASN A 4 17.77 8.79 15.09
CA ASN A 4 16.59 9.64 15.15
C ASN A 4 15.76 9.36 13.89
N ALA A 5 15.07 8.22 13.83
CA ALA A 5 14.04 7.98 12.82
C ALA A 5 12.74 8.55 13.39
N PRO A 6 12.24 9.70 12.91
CA PRO A 6 10.96 10.19 13.38
C PRO A 6 9.88 9.25 12.85
N TRP A 7 9.30 8.44 13.74
CA TRP A 7 7.94 7.90 13.65
C TRP A 7 7.51 7.49 12.23
N SER A 8 7.93 6.30 11.80
CA SER A 8 7.70 5.76 10.46
C SER A 8 6.21 5.65 10.12
N TYR A 9 5.80 6.52 9.20
CA TYR A 9 4.70 6.50 8.23
C TYR A 9 3.60 5.41 8.35
N PRO A 10 2.30 5.78 8.48
CA PRO A 10 1.22 4.91 8.93
C PRO A 10 0.43 4.14 7.85
N THR A 11 0.80 4.16 6.57
CA THR A 11 -0.09 3.65 5.52
C THR A 11 -0.05 2.13 5.39
N LEU A 12 -1.22 1.50 5.41
CA LEU A 12 -1.41 0.09 5.10
C LEU A 12 -2.00 -0.07 3.70
N MET A 13 -1.42 -0.95 2.90
CA MET A 13 -1.98 -1.43 1.65
C MET A 13 -2.63 -2.80 1.86
N CYS A 14 -3.94 -2.85 1.72
CA CYS A 14 -4.74 -4.04 1.82
C CYS A 14 -5.02 -4.58 0.42
N THR A 15 -4.39 -5.71 0.09
CA THR A 15 -4.59 -6.40 -1.19
C THR A 15 -5.53 -7.57 -1.01
N PRO A 16 -6.35 -7.92 -2.03
CA PRO A 16 -7.33 -8.97 -1.90
C PRO A 16 -6.65 -10.35 -1.86
N PRO A 17 -7.38 -11.39 -1.41
CA PRO A 17 -6.90 -12.76 -1.45
C PRO A 17 -6.45 -13.12 -2.88
N GLY A 18 -5.18 -13.49 -3.05
CA GLY A 18 -4.63 -13.78 -4.37
C GLY A 18 -5.24 -15.06 -4.96
N ARG A 19 -5.55 -15.06 -6.26
CA ARG A 19 -5.98 -16.27 -7.01
C ARG A 19 -4.98 -17.44 -6.91
N ALA A 20 -3.73 -17.17 -6.55
CA ALA A 20 -2.67 -18.16 -6.37
C ALA A 20 -2.60 -18.79 -4.95
N GLY A 21 -3.68 -18.72 -4.15
CA GLY A 21 -3.83 -19.53 -2.94
C GLY A 21 -3.64 -18.79 -1.60
N GLY A 22 -3.63 -17.47 -1.59
CA GLY A 22 -3.75 -16.72 -0.34
C GLY A 22 -5.23 -16.61 0.03
N ALA A 23 -5.70 -17.34 1.04
CA ALA A 23 -7.10 -17.31 1.47
C ALA A 23 -7.51 -16.01 2.20
N PHE A 24 -6.55 -15.14 2.49
CA PHE A 24 -6.74 -13.94 3.30
C PHE A 24 -6.21 -12.68 2.58
N PRO A 25 -6.83 -11.52 2.80
CA PRO A 25 -6.28 -10.25 2.34
C PRO A 25 -4.89 -10.05 2.96
N THR A 26 -3.96 -9.50 2.18
CA THR A 26 -2.59 -9.22 2.65
C THR A 26 -2.45 -7.74 2.95
N GLU A 27 -2.06 -7.42 4.18
CA GLU A 27 -1.75 -6.08 4.65
C GLU A 27 -0.24 -5.84 4.49
N THR A 28 0.14 -4.77 3.79
CA THR A 28 1.53 -4.38 3.59
C THR A 28 1.74 -2.98 4.13
N VAL A 29 2.70 -2.82 5.05
CA VAL A 29 3.09 -1.50 5.57
C VAL A 29 3.86 -0.74 4.50
N LEU A 30 3.41 0.47 4.20
CA LEU A 30 4.03 1.35 3.23
C LEU A 30 4.81 2.47 3.93
N PRO A 31 6.00 2.84 3.40
CA PRO A 31 6.89 3.79 4.05
C PRO A 31 6.50 5.27 3.86
N LEU A 32 5.36 5.59 3.25
CA LEU A 32 4.89 6.96 3.04
C LEU A 32 3.41 7.11 3.46
N GLU A 33 2.92 8.34 3.54
CA GLU A 33 1.51 8.68 3.76
C GLU A 33 0.62 8.21 2.60
N ALA A 34 -0.69 7.99 2.82
CA ALA A 34 -1.56 7.43 1.78
C ALA A 34 -1.72 8.40 0.61
N GLU A 35 -1.66 9.69 0.89
CA GLU A 35 -1.68 10.75 -0.11
C GLU A 35 -0.51 10.67 -1.09
N ALA A 36 0.62 10.07 -0.70
CA ALA A 36 1.78 9.89 -1.56
C ALA A 36 1.56 8.79 -2.62
N TYR A 37 0.50 7.99 -2.49
CA TYR A 37 0.18 6.91 -3.42
C TYR A 37 -1.04 7.26 -4.28
N ALA A 38 -1.03 6.76 -5.51
CA ALA A 38 -2.15 6.77 -6.43
C ALA A 38 -2.60 5.33 -6.65
N VAL A 39 -3.89 5.10 -6.44
CA VAL A 39 -4.55 3.85 -6.82
C VAL A 39 -5.26 4.09 -8.14
N THR A 40 -4.89 3.33 -9.15
CA THR A 40 -5.49 3.41 -10.49
C THR A 40 -6.04 2.05 -10.88
N GLN A 41 -7.22 2.03 -11.48
CA GLN A 41 -7.84 0.83 -12.02
C GLN A 41 -7.84 0.88 -13.55
N GLU A 42 -7.18 -0.09 -14.17
CA GLU A 42 -7.21 -0.33 -15.61
C GLU A 42 -7.92 -1.66 -15.89
N GLY A 43 -9.22 -1.59 -16.21
CA GLY A 43 -10.06 -2.77 -16.39
C GLY A 43 -10.21 -3.56 -15.09
N GLU A 44 -9.77 -4.82 -15.09
CA GLU A 44 -9.77 -5.68 -13.90
C GLU A 44 -8.49 -5.57 -13.05
N ILE A 45 -7.49 -4.81 -13.52
CA ILE A 45 -6.20 -4.67 -12.87
C ILE A 45 -6.17 -3.39 -12.05
N TRP A 46 -5.82 -3.53 -10.78
CA TRP A 46 -5.55 -2.47 -9.84
C TRP A 46 -4.06 -2.26 -9.72
N ARG A 47 -3.64 -1.00 -9.77
CA ARG A 47 -2.26 -0.59 -9.58
C ARG A 47 -2.15 0.42 -8.46
N VAL A 48 -1.16 0.22 -7.58
CA VAL A 48 -0.77 1.19 -6.55
C VAL A 48 0.61 1.71 -6.92
N MET A 49 0.73 3.02 -7.02
CA MET A 49 1.96 3.68 -7.47
C MET A 49 2.27 4.90 -6.61
N VAL A 50 3.55 5.16 -6.38
CA VAL A 50 4.02 6.34 -5.66
C VAL A 50 3.91 7.54 -6.59
N LYS A 51 3.14 8.56 -6.23
CA LYS A 51 2.92 9.75 -7.07
C LYS A 51 4.21 10.51 -7.37
N HIS A 52 5.11 10.60 -6.39
CA HIS A 52 6.32 11.39 -6.52
C HIS A 52 7.40 10.71 -7.39
N SER A 53 7.59 9.40 -7.24
CA SER A 53 8.61 8.65 -8.00
C SER A 53 8.06 7.94 -9.23
N GLY A 54 6.74 7.74 -9.32
CA GLY A 54 6.11 6.92 -10.35
C GLY A 54 6.32 5.41 -10.15
N GLU A 55 6.91 4.99 -9.04
CA GLU A 55 7.19 3.58 -8.75
C GLU A 55 5.90 2.80 -8.49
N VAL A 56 5.75 1.63 -9.14
CA VAL A 56 4.59 0.75 -8.97
C VAL A 56 4.87 -0.22 -7.83
N LEU A 57 4.10 -0.12 -6.76
CA LEU A 57 4.18 -0.99 -5.57
C LEU A 57 3.31 -2.23 -5.69
N TYR A 58 2.18 -2.11 -6.40
CA TYR A 58 1.28 -3.23 -6.63
C TYR A 58 0.70 -3.16 -8.04
N SER A 59 0.55 -4.32 -8.67
CA SER A 59 -0.19 -4.50 -9.92
C SER A 59 -0.82 -5.87 -9.92
N GLY A 60 -2.14 -5.94 -9.77
CA GLY A 60 -2.85 -7.21 -9.64
C GLY A 60 -4.36 -7.04 -9.63
N GLN A 61 -5.08 -8.11 -9.31
CA GLN A 61 -6.53 -8.02 -9.15
C GLN A 61 -6.88 -7.29 -7.87
N GLY A 62 -7.91 -6.45 -7.91
CA GLY A 62 -8.41 -5.71 -6.75
C GLY A 62 -9.75 -6.26 -6.22
N PRO A 63 -10.40 -5.52 -5.31
CA PRO A 63 -10.09 -4.15 -4.90
C PRO A 63 -8.84 -4.05 -4.00
N VAL A 64 -8.08 -2.96 -4.13
CA VAL A 64 -6.94 -2.63 -3.26
C VAL A 64 -7.29 -1.38 -2.47
N ASP A 65 -7.16 -1.45 -1.15
CA ASP A 65 -7.43 -0.34 -0.26
C ASP A 65 -6.14 0.20 0.35
N LEU A 66 -6.03 1.53 0.45
CA LEU A 66 -4.98 2.21 1.19
C LEU A 66 -5.61 2.86 2.41
N VAL A 67 -5.15 2.47 3.59
CA VAL A 67 -5.68 2.97 4.87
C VAL A 67 -4.55 3.64 5.63
N GLU A 68 -4.75 4.90 6.02
CA GLU A 68 -3.87 5.56 6.97
C GLU A 68 -4.18 5.03 8.37
N SER A 69 -3.21 4.36 9.00
CA SER A 69 -3.35 3.97 10.40
C SER A 69 -3.32 5.20 11.29
N PRO A 70 -4.34 5.47 12.12
CA PRO A 70 -4.29 6.56 13.10
C PRO A 70 -3.30 6.28 14.23
N ALA A 71 -2.74 5.07 14.30
CA ALA A 71 -1.76 4.67 15.30
C ALA A 71 -0.36 4.53 14.67
N PRO A 72 0.68 5.15 15.24
CA PRO A 72 2.06 4.81 14.93
C PRO A 72 2.34 3.35 15.36
N PHE A 73 3.01 2.57 14.50
CA PHE A 73 3.38 1.18 14.77
C PHE A 73 4.61 1.06 15.69
#